data_AF-A0A0U1DFL3-F1
#
_entry.id   AF-A0A0U1DFL3-F1
#
_cell.length_a   1.000
_cell.length_b   1.000
_cell.length_c   1.000
_cell.angle_alpha   90.00
_cell.angle_beta   90.00
_cell.angle_gamma   90.00
#
_symmetry.space_group_name_H-M   'P 1'
#
loop_
_entity.id
_entity.type
_entity.pdbx_description
1 polymer ?
#
loop_
_entity_poly.entity_id
_entity_poly.type
_entity_poly.pdbx_seq_one_letter_code
_entity_poly.pdbx_strand_id
1 'polypeptide(L)'
;MTAPGHNHVQTPIAGLVELALTDPSLQDVLRRAADRPADLALVGPASARVLVAAGLAQQGPLLVVAATGREADDLTAELRGVIGDAVALFPSWETLPHERLSPGVETVAARLLLLRRLAQRTRRWARRCAWW
;
A
#
# COMPACT_ATOMS: atom_id res chain seq x y z
N MET A 1 -27.15 13.36 27.23
CA MET A 1 -25.96 12.50 27.33
C MET A 1 -25.70 11.89 25.96
N THR A 2 -24.95 12.59 25.11
CA THR A 2 -24.46 12.04 23.85
C THR A 2 -23.34 11.07 24.17
N ALA A 3 -23.43 9.83 23.68
CA ALA A 3 -22.37 8.84 23.83
C ALA A 3 -21.05 9.40 23.27
N PRO A 4 -19.89 9.13 23.90
CA PRO A 4 -18.61 9.48 23.29
C PRO A 4 -18.54 8.78 21.92
N GLY A 5 -18.27 9.56 20.87
CA GLY A 5 -18.08 9.03 19.52
C GLY A 5 -17.00 7.95 19.52
N HIS A 6 -17.21 6.90 18.73
CA HIS A 6 -16.24 5.81 18.59
C HIS A 6 -14.86 6.39 18.26
N ASN A 7 -13.87 6.06 19.10
CA ASN A 7 -12.50 6.45 18.86
C ASN A 7 -12.04 5.73 17.58
N HIS A 8 -11.93 6.44 16.46
CA HIS A 8 -11.48 5.86 15.20
C HIS A 8 -10.01 5.47 15.33
N VAL A 9 -9.76 4.23 15.76
CA VAL A 9 -8.42 3.63 15.76
C VAL A 9 -8.00 3.51 14.30
N GLN A 10 -7.02 4.31 13.89
CA GLN A 10 -6.57 4.40 12.49
C GLN A 10 -5.96 3.08 11.99
N THR A 11 -5.46 2.24 12.90
CA THR A 11 -4.71 1.02 12.58
C THR A 11 -5.06 -0.13 13.54
N PRO A 12 -6.31 -0.64 13.52
CA PRO A 12 -6.82 -1.60 14.51
C PRO A 12 -6.09 -2.95 14.55
N ILE A 13 -5.41 -3.35 13.48
CA ILE A 13 -4.73 -4.66 13.38
C ILE A 13 -3.20 -4.54 13.30
N ALA A 14 -2.64 -3.33 13.50
CA ALA A 14 -1.19 -3.12 13.45
C ALA A 14 -0.41 -4.07 14.37
N GLY A 15 -0.80 -4.16 15.64
CA GLY A 15 -0.11 -5.01 16.62
C GLY A 15 -0.16 -6.51 16.27
N LEU A 16 -1.23 -6.98 15.62
CA LEU A 16 -1.30 -8.37 15.16
C LEU A 16 -0.30 -8.63 14.02
N VAL A 17 -0.19 -7.68 13.09
CA VAL A 17 0.78 -7.78 11.99
C VAL A 17 2.21 -7.66 12.51
N GLU A 18 2.47 -6.75 13.45
CA GLU A 18 3.78 -6.66 14.13
C GLU A 18 4.17 -7.99 14.78
N LEU A 19 3.24 -8.65 15.48
CA LEU A 19 3.46 -9.97 16.04
C LEU A 19 3.72 -11.01 14.95
N ALA A 20 2.92 -11.05 13.88
CA ALA A 20 3.11 -11.99 12.78
C ALA A 20 4.48 -11.82 12.11
N LEU A 21 4.97 -10.58 11.99
CA LEU A 21 6.29 -10.28 11.41
C LEU A 21 7.45 -10.79 12.28
N THR A 22 7.23 -11.25 13.51
CA THR A 22 8.27 -11.95 14.28
C THR A 22 8.55 -13.37 13.77
N ASP A 23 7.70 -13.91 12.89
CA ASP A 23 7.90 -15.23 12.29
C ASP A 23 9.21 -15.28 11.48
N PRO A 24 10.06 -16.31 11.67
CA PRO A 24 11.34 -16.42 10.98
C PRO A 24 11.24 -16.42 9.45
N SER A 25 10.17 -16.97 8.87
CA SER A 25 9.98 -17.00 7.42
C SER A 25 9.70 -15.59 6.87
N LEU A 26 8.90 -14.78 7.57
CA LEU A 26 8.65 -13.39 7.21
C LEU A 26 9.90 -12.54 7.42
N GLN A 27 10.64 -12.76 8.51
CA GLN A 27 11.94 -12.11 8.73
C GLN A 27 12.94 -12.41 7.61
N ASP A 28 13.01 -13.66 7.13
CA ASP A 28 13.88 -14.03 6.00
C ASP A 28 13.48 -13.29 4.71
N VAL A 29 12.17 -13.21 4.42
CA VAL A 29 11.66 -12.43 3.27
C VAL A 29 12.08 -10.97 3.36
N LEU A 30 11.92 -10.34 4.52
CA LEU A 30 12.31 -8.93 4.72
C LEU A 30 13.82 -8.75 4.58
N ARG A 31 14.62 -9.63 5.18
CA ARG A 31 16.08 -9.60 5.06
C ARG A 31 16.52 -9.69 3.59
N ARG A 32 15.97 -10.66 2.84
CA ARG A 32 16.28 -10.84 1.41
C ARG A 32 15.82 -9.65 0.57
N ALA A 33 14.68 -9.04 0.89
CA ALA A 33 14.20 -7.86 0.19
C ALA A 33 15.07 -6.63 0.44
N ALA A 34 15.67 -6.51 1.63
CA ALA A 34 16.57 -5.40 1.99
C ALA A 34 17.83 -5.36 1.11
N ASP A 35 18.31 -6.53 0.67
CA ASP A 35 19.44 -6.65 -0.27
C ASP A 35 19.09 -6.18 -1.70
N ARG A 36 17.81 -5.91 -1.98
CA ARG A 36 17.27 -5.48 -3.28
C ARG A 36 17.75 -6.36 -4.44
N PRO A 37 17.55 -7.69 -4.37
CA PRO A 37 17.91 -8.58 -5.46
C PRO A 37 17.10 -8.25 -6.72
N ALA A 38 17.64 -8.59 -7.88
CA ALA A 38 16.90 -8.48 -9.13
C ALA A 38 15.63 -9.35 -9.13
N ASP A 39 15.71 -10.54 -8.50
CA ASP A 39 14.63 -11.51 -8.43
C ASP A 39 14.36 -11.96 -6.99
N LEU A 40 13.10 -11.89 -6.58
CA LEU A 40 12.60 -12.43 -5.33
C LEU A 40 11.19 -12.99 -5.53
N ALA A 41 11.09 -14.30 -5.74
CA ALA A 41 9.81 -15.00 -5.84
C ALA A 41 9.39 -15.54 -4.48
N LEU A 42 8.15 -15.24 -4.09
CA LEU A 42 7.52 -15.70 -2.84
C LEU A 42 6.30 -16.54 -3.20
N VAL A 43 6.12 -17.68 -2.52
CA VAL A 43 4.96 -18.54 -2.68
C VAL A 43 4.24 -18.63 -1.34
N GLY A 44 2.93 -18.36 -1.35
CA GLY A 44 2.11 -18.40 -0.15
C GLY A 44 0.63 -18.23 -0.48
N PRO A 45 -0.24 -18.43 0.52
CA PRO A 45 -1.67 -18.20 0.34
C PRO A 45 -1.99 -16.72 0.13
N ALA A 46 -3.15 -16.42 -0.45
CA ALA A 46 -3.60 -15.04 -0.65
C ALA A 46 -3.67 -14.24 0.66
N SER A 47 -3.96 -14.88 1.80
CA SER A 47 -3.98 -14.25 3.13
C SER A 47 -2.62 -13.74 3.60
N ALA A 48 -1.51 -14.22 3.03
CA ALA A 48 -0.18 -13.73 3.36
C ALA A 48 0.13 -12.36 2.72
N ARG A 49 -0.67 -11.91 1.75
CA ARG A 49 -0.43 -10.66 0.99
C ARG A 49 -0.31 -9.45 1.93
N VAL A 50 -1.21 -9.29 2.89
CA VAL A 50 -1.18 -8.16 3.85
C VAL A 50 0.07 -8.19 4.73
N LEU A 51 0.49 -9.37 5.19
CA LEU A 51 1.66 -9.52 6.06
C LEU A 51 2.95 -9.17 5.30
N VAL A 52 3.12 -9.73 4.11
CA VAL A 52 4.28 -9.48 3.26
C VAL A 52 4.34 -8.01 2.84
N ALA A 53 3.21 -7.44 2.37
CA ALA A 53 3.16 -6.05 1.95
C ALA A 53 3.40 -5.08 3.12
N ALA A 54 2.81 -5.31 4.29
CA ALA A 54 3.04 -4.48 5.47
C ALA A 54 4.51 -4.54 5.94
N GLY A 55 5.12 -5.72 5.94
CA GLY A 55 6.53 -5.87 6.29
C GLY A 55 7.46 -5.16 5.29
N LEU A 56 7.25 -5.37 3.99
CA LEU A 56 8.04 -4.71 2.94
C LEU A 56 7.88 -3.18 2.98
N ALA A 57 6.70 -2.68 3.32
CA ALA A 57 6.44 -1.24 3.47
C ALA A 57 7.25 -0.58 4.59
N GLN A 58 7.79 -1.35 5.56
CA GLN A 58 8.70 -0.81 6.58
C GLN A 58 10.07 -0.41 6.00
N GLN A 59 10.47 -0.98 4.86
CA GLN A 59 11.75 -0.72 4.21
C GLN A 59 11.71 0.46 3.22
N GLY A 60 10.51 0.93 2.88
CA GLY A 60 10.32 2.06 1.98
C GLY A 60 8.96 2.05 1.27
N PRO A 61 8.72 3.01 0.36
CA PRO A 61 7.51 3.01 -0.47
C PRO A 61 7.37 1.72 -1.27
N LEU A 62 6.17 1.15 -1.27
CA LEU A 62 5.85 -0.11 -1.93
C LEU A 62 4.71 0.09 -2.94
N LEU A 63 4.85 -0.52 -4.13
CA LEU A 63 3.75 -0.68 -5.09
C LEU A 63 3.31 -2.14 -5.06
N VAL A 64 2.05 -2.38 -4.70
CA VAL A 64 1.43 -3.70 -4.77
C VAL A 64 0.45 -3.72 -5.93
N VAL A 65 0.55 -4.72 -6.80
CA VAL A 65 -0.31 -4.88 -7.98
C VAL A 65 -1.19 -6.10 -7.75
N ALA A 66 -2.50 -5.92 -7.91
CA ALA A 66 -3.48 -7.00 -7.90
C ALA A 66 -4.09 -7.20 -9.30
N ALA A 67 -4.66 -8.37 -9.56
CA ALA A 67 -5.16 -8.69 -10.90
C ALA A 67 -6.48 -7.98 -11.20
N THR A 68 -7.29 -7.70 -10.18
CA THR A 68 -8.60 -7.05 -10.30
C THR A 68 -8.75 -5.86 -9.37
N GLY A 69 -9.68 -4.96 -9.70
CA GLY A 69 -10.03 -3.84 -8.82
C GLY A 69 -10.51 -4.32 -7.44
N ARG A 70 -11.31 -5.39 -7.40
CA ARG A 70 -11.82 -5.94 -6.14
C ARG A 70 -10.70 -6.42 -5.21
N GLU A 71 -9.74 -7.18 -5.74
CA GLU A 71 -8.58 -7.62 -4.94
C GLU A 71 -7.75 -6.43 -4.44
N ALA A 72 -7.62 -5.38 -5.26
CA ALA A 72 -6.91 -4.17 -4.88
C ALA A 72 -7.64 -3.39 -3.78
N ASP A 73 -8.97 -3.30 -3.85
CA ASP A 73 -9.83 -2.68 -2.84
C ASP A 73 -9.72 -3.42 -1.50
N ASP A 74 -9.89 -4.74 -1.52
CA ASP A 74 -9.83 -5.59 -0.32
C ASP A 74 -8.43 -5.46 0.33
N LEU A 75 -7.35 -5.56 -0.44
CA LEU A 75 -5.99 -5.41 0.09
C LEU A 75 -5.70 -3.98 0.58
N THR A 76 -6.26 -2.96 -0.06
CA THR A 76 -6.15 -1.57 0.41
C THR A 76 -6.83 -1.39 1.76
N ALA A 77 -8.01 -1.99 1.94
CA ALA A 77 -8.73 -1.96 3.22
C ALA A 77 -7.96 -2.68 4.33
N GLU A 78 -7.43 -3.87 4.04
CA GLU A 78 -6.58 -4.63 4.97
C GLU A 78 -5.35 -3.82 5.39
N LEU A 79 -4.59 -3.29 4.44
CA LEU A 79 -3.38 -2.51 4.73
C LEU A 79 -3.69 -1.20 5.46
N ARG A 80 -4.82 -0.54 5.19
CA ARG A 80 -5.26 0.62 6.00
C ARG A 80 -5.47 0.23 7.46
N GLY A 81 -5.96 -0.97 7.71
CA GLY A 81 -6.06 -1.53 9.06
C GLY A 81 -4.71 -1.64 9.80
N VAL A 82 -3.60 -1.65 9.06
CA VAL A 82 -2.24 -1.83 9.59
C VAL A 82 -1.46 -0.51 9.63
N ILE A 83 -1.47 0.26 8.54
CA ILE A 83 -0.61 1.46 8.38
C ILE A 83 -1.40 2.74 8.03
N GLY A 84 -2.73 2.68 8.09
CA GLY A 84 -3.62 3.85 8.00
C GLY A 84 -3.53 4.58 6.67
N ASP A 85 -3.60 5.92 6.72
CA ASP A 85 -3.60 6.82 5.56
C ASP A 85 -2.30 6.81 4.73
N ALA A 86 -1.28 6.06 5.15
CA ALA A 86 -0.10 5.81 4.34
C ALA A 86 -0.43 4.98 3.08
N VAL A 87 -1.53 4.21 3.09
CA VAL A 87 -2.01 3.41 1.95
C VAL A 87 -2.95 4.23 1.08
N ALA A 88 -2.80 4.11 -0.24
CA ALA A 88 -3.76 4.64 -1.19
C ALA A 88 -3.88 3.71 -2.40
N LEU A 89 -5.11 3.57 -2.90
CA LEU A 89 -5.41 2.86 -4.13
C LEU A 89 -5.16 3.78 -5.34
N PHE A 90 -4.51 3.25 -6.37
CA PHE A 90 -4.46 3.88 -7.69
C PHE A 90 -5.50 3.19 -8.59
N PRO A 91 -6.71 3.76 -8.77
CA PRO A 91 -7.79 3.04 -9.42
C PRO A 91 -7.52 2.89 -10.92
N SER A 92 -7.97 1.76 -11.49
CA SER A 92 -8.00 1.54 -12.93
C SER A 92 -9.00 2.47 -13.60
N TRP A 93 -8.86 2.68 -14.91
CA TRP A 93 -9.90 3.33 -15.69
C TRP A 93 -11.10 2.39 -15.86
N GLU A 94 -12.32 2.94 -15.79
CA GLU A 94 -13.53 2.22 -16.17
C GLU A 94 -13.67 2.06 -17.69
N THR A 95 -13.00 2.93 -18.45
CA THR A 95 -12.96 2.91 -19.92
C THR A 95 -11.62 2.43 -20.44
N LEU A 96 -11.62 1.86 -21.64
CA LEU A 96 -10.38 1.38 -22.28
C LEU A 96 -9.62 2.53 -22.95
N PRO A 97 -8.28 2.39 -23.13
CA PRO A 97 -7.54 3.29 -23.98
C PRO A 97 -8.17 3.38 -25.38
N HIS A 98 -8.36 4.62 -25.87
CA HIS A 98 -8.99 4.96 -27.16
C HIS A 98 -10.51 4.73 -27.26
N GLU A 99 -11.17 4.35 -26.17
CA GLU A 99 -12.63 4.37 -26.13
C GLU A 99 -13.15 5.81 -26.26
N ARG A 100 -14.23 6.00 -27.04
CA ARG A 100 -14.86 7.32 -27.25
C ARG A 100 -15.79 7.70 -26.09
N LEU A 101 -15.40 7.33 -24.87
CA LEU A 101 -16.10 7.59 -23.63
C LEU A 101 -15.08 8.06 -22.59
N SER A 102 -15.39 9.17 -21.91
CA SER A 102 -14.55 9.66 -20.82
C SER A 102 -14.72 8.78 -19.58
N PRO A 103 -13.63 8.48 -18.84
CA PRO A 103 -13.73 7.80 -17.55
C PRO A 103 -14.46 8.68 -16.52
N GLY A 104 -14.91 8.09 -15.43
CA GLY A 104 -15.58 8.80 -14.34
C GLY A 104 -14.69 9.89 -13.74
N VAL A 105 -15.29 11.05 -13.44
CA VAL A 105 -14.58 12.21 -12.86
C VAL A 105 -13.94 11.88 -11.51
N GLU A 106 -14.55 10.99 -10.72
CA GLU A 106 -14.04 10.53 -9.44
C GLU A 106 -12.73 9.74 -9.62
N THR A 107 -12.68 8.81 -10.57
CA THR A 107 -11.47 8.05 -10.92
C THR A 107 -10.37 8.97 -11.40
N VAL A 108 -10.69 9.92 -12.29
CA VAL A 108 -9.71 10.92 -12.78
C VAL A 108 -9.14 11.70 -11.60
N ALA A 109 -10.00 12.23 -10.73
CA ALA A 109 -9.58 13.02 -9.57
C ALA A 109 -8.70 12.21 -8.61
N ALA A 110 -9.12 10.99 -8.25
CA ALA A 110 -8.37 10.10 -7.37
C ALA A 110 -6.96 9.80 -7.91
N ARG A 111 -6.85 9.50 -9.21
CA ARG A 111 -5.56 9.24 -9.88
C ARG A 111 -4.65 10.47 -9.83
N LEU A 112 -5.17 11.65 -10.20
CA LEU A 112 -4.37 12.88 -10.22
C LEU A 112 -3.93 13.30 -8.80
N LEU A 113 -4.80 13.15 -7.80
CA LEU A 113 -4.47 13.43 -6.40
C LEU A 113 -3.36 12.52 -5.90
N LEU A 114 -3.42 11.21 -6.21
CA LEU A 114 -2.39 10.27 -5.80
C LEU A 114 -1.05 10.55 -6.50
N LEU A 115 -1.06 10.78 -7.81
CA LEU A 115 0.16 11.13 -8.56
C LEU A 115 0.80 12.43 -8.03
N ARG A 116 -0.02 13.43 -7.68
CA ARG A 116 0.46 14.66 -7.02
C ARG A 116 1.09 14.36 -5.66
N ARG A 117 0.47 13.52 -4.83
CA ARG A 117 0.99 13.08 -3.53
C ARG A 117 2.35 12.41 -3.67
N LEU A 118 2.50 11.52 -4.66
CA LEU A 118 3.77 10.84 -4.95
C LEU A 118 4.85 11.84 -5.39
N ALA A 119 4.56 12.71 -6.35
CA ALA A 119 5.52 13.70 -6.85
C ALA A 119 6.02 14.66 -5.75
N GLN A 120 5.14 15.08 -4.83
CA GLN A 120 5.51 15.91 -3.68
C GLN A 120 6.42 15.18 -2.69
N ARG A 121 6.16 13.89 -2.45
CA ARG A 121 6.96 13.06 -1.55
C ARG A 121 8.36 12.79 -2.12
N THR A 122 8.46 12.50 -3.42
CA THR A 122 9.75 12.29 -4.12
C THR A 122 10.63 13.54 -4.07
N ARG A 123 10.06 14.74 -4.22
CA ARG A 123 10.82 15.99 -4.09
C ARG A 123 11.40 16.21 -2.69
N ARG A 124 10.66 15.84 -1.64
CA ARG A 124 11.19 15.88 -0.26
C ARG A 124 12.31 14.85 -0.04
N TRP A 125 12.20 13.68 -0.67
CA TRP A 125 13.21 12.63 -0.57
C TRP A 125 14.50 12.99 -1.33
N ALA A 126 14.38 13.48 -2.57
CA ALA A 126 15.52 13.97 -3.36
C ALA A 126 16.27 15.11 -2.64
N ARG A 127 15.54 16.03 -1.98
CA ARG A 127 16.14 17.09 -1.17
C ARG A 127 16.82 16.59 0.12
N ARG A 128 16.49 15.42 0.63
CA ARG A 128 17.18 14.80 1.79
C ARG A 128 18.42 14.01 1.38
N CYS A 129 18.39 13.39 0.20
CA CYS A 129 19.55 12.66 -0.33
C CYS A 129 20.61 13.59 -0.96
N ALA A 130 20.24 14.78 -1.42
CA ALA A 130 21.17 15.75 -2.01
C ALA A 130 22.10 16.48 -1.00
N TRP A 131 22.11 16.06 0.27
CA TRP A 131 23.03 16.55 1.31
C TRP A 131 23.93 15.43 1.87
N TRP A 132 24.12 14.37 1.08
CA TRP A 132 25.14 13.33 1.28
C TRP A 132 26.00 13.24 0.03
#